data_AF-A0A944T0V8-F1
#
_entry.id   AF-A0A944T0V8-F1
#
_cell.length_a   1.000
_cell.length_b   1.000
_cell.length_c   1.000
_cell.angle_alpha   90.00
_cell.angle_beta   90.00
_cell.angle_gamma   90.00
#
_symmetry.space_group_name_H-M   'P 1'
#
loop_
_entity.id
_entity.type
_entity.pdbx_description
1 polymer ?
#
loop_
_entity_poly.entity_id
_entity_poly.type
_entity_poly.pdbx_seq_one_letter_code
_entity_poly.pdbx_strand_id
1 'polypeptide(L)'
;MNKKRTKKILIFSILVIFIISLIILLYFVSPEQIVDKIGVRNSYLLVIFVSFFGGFSSGGSVTFISLLATFAAGGMNPFYLALAAGISLAVGDIIMFYAGSKGRELIIGKWDNKIDKIANAIMKREWSKKAVPFLAYLYVGFAPLPNDILILFLAAIEYPHKKMYIILILGDITFASTITLLAAKGLMLF
;
A
#
# COMPACT_ATOMS: atom_id res chain seq x y z
N MET A 1 15.83 22.91 -20.91
CA MET A 1 15.59 21.81 -19.92
C MET A 1 16.03 20.48 -20.53
N ASN A 2 16.80 19.66 -19.80
CA ASN A 2 17.32 18.38 -20.28
C ASN A 2 16.16 17.40 -20.56
N LYS A 3 16.06 16.82 -21.78
CA LYS A 3 14.96 15.92 -22.22
C LYS A 3 14.68 14.78 -21.21
N LYS A 4 15.71 14.26 -20.54
CA LYS A 4 15.57 13.23 -19.49
C LYS A 4 14.83 13.73 -18.25
N ARG A 5 15.09 14.98 -17.82
CA ARG A 5 14.42 15.58 -16.65
C ARG A 5 12.97 15.90 -16.94
N THR A 6 12.66 16.41 -18.13
CA THR A 6 11.28 16.69 -18.56
C THR A 6 10.44 15.41 -18.58
N LYS A 7 10.97 14.28 -19.06
CA LYS A 7 10.27 12.99 -19.05
C LYS A 7 9.96 12.50 -17.63
N LYS A 8 10.90 12.64 -16.68
CA LYS A 8 10.69 12.27 -15.27
C LYS A 8 9.60 13.13 -14.62
N ILE A 9 9.63 14.45 -14.86
CA ILE A 9 8.61 15.38 -14.39
C ILE A 9 7.25 15.00 -14.97
N LEU A 10 7.15 14.73 -16.27
CA LEU A 10 5.91 14.31 -16.91
C LEU A 10 5.33 13.04 -16.27
N ILE A 11 6.15 12.00 -16.07
CA ILE A 11 5.72 10.75 -15.43
C ILE A 11 5.22 11.01 -14.01
N PHE A 12 5.96 11.80 -13.22
CA PHE A 12 5.56 12.15 -11.87
C PHE A 12 4.26 12.97 -11.86
N SER A 13 4.11 13.96 -12.74
CA SER A 13 2.88 14.73 -12.89
C SER A 13 1.69 13.86 -13.25
N ILE A 14 1.85 12.90 -14.17
CA ILE A 14 0.79 11.95 -14.53
C ILE A 14 0.39 11.10 -13.31
N LEU A 15 1.36 10.59 -12.54
CA LEU A 15 1.08 9.81 -11.33
C LEU A 15 0.35 10.65 -10.27
N VAL A 16 0.79 11.89 -10.05
CA VAL A 16 0.15 12.81 -9.10
C VAL A 16 -1.26 13.15 -9.54
N ILE A 17 -1.48 13.47 -10.83
CA ILE A 17 -2.81 13.74 -11.38
C ILE A 17 -3.70 12.51 -11.24
N PHE A 18 -3.16 11.31 -11.51
CA PHE A 18 -3.89 10.06 -11.32
C PHE A 18 -4.33 9.92 -9.85
N ILE A 19 -3.42 10.05 -8.88
CA ILE A 19 -3.74 9.96 -7.45
C ILE A 19 -4.75 11.03 -7.03
N ILE A 20 -4.58 12.28 -7.45
CA ILE A 20 -5.51 13.38 -7.13
C ILE A 20 -6.90 13.12 -7.72
N SER A 21 -6.97 12.74 -9.00
CA SER A 21 -8.24 12.38 -9.67
C SER A 21 -8.96 11.28 -8.89
N LEU A 22 -8.20 10.33 -8.37
CA LEU A 22 -8.69 9.20 -7.62
C LEU A 22 -9.23 9.60 -6.24
N ILE A 23 -8.51 10.46 -5.51
CA ILE A 23 -8.97 11.05 -4.24
C ILE A 23 -10.26 11.85 -4.47
N ILE A 24 -10.32 12.65 -5.54
CA ILE A 24 -11.51 13.41 -5.91
C ILE A 24 -12.68 12.47 -6.20
N LEU A 25 -12.45 11.40 -6.96
CA LEU A 25 -13.47 10.40 -7.28
C LEU A 25 -14.04 9.75 -6.01
N LEU A 26 -13.18 9.37 -5.06
CA LEU A 26 -13.60 8.79 -3.77
C LEU A 26 -14.24 9.80 -2.82
N TYR A 27 -13.97 11.09 -2.99
CA TYR A 27 -14.66 12.16 -2.25
C TYR A 27 -16.12 12.31 -2.71
N PHE A 28 -16.37 12.21 -4.01
CA PHE A 28 -17.72 12.36 -4.59
C PHE A 28 -18.52 11.06 -4.63
N VAL A 29 -17.83 9.93 -4.77
CA VAL A 29 -18.43 8.60 -4.79
C VAL A 29 -17.98 7.87 -3.55
N SER A 30 -18.83 7.85 -2.54
CA SER A 30 -18.52 7.14 -1.31
C SER A 30 -18.40 5.64 -1.60
N PRO A 31 -17.56 4.90 -0.85
CA PRO A 31 -17.45 3.45 -1.00
C PRO A 31 -18.82 2.76 -0.95
N GLU A 32 -19.74 3.23 -0.11
CA GLU A 32 -21.10 2.71 0.02
C GLU A 32 -21.91 2.82 -1.28
N GLN A 33 -21.78 3.93 -2.02
CA GLN A 33 -22.45 4.07 -3.32
C GLN A 33 -21.88 3.14 -4.39
N ILE A 34 -20.58 2.82 -4.32
CA ILE A 34 -19.94 1.82 -5.18
C ILE A 34 -20.48 0.43 -4.80
N VAL A 35 -20.58 0.13 -3.51
CA VAL A 35 -21.15 -1.11 -2.98
C VAL A 35 -22.59 -1.31 -3.44
N ASP A 36 -23.44 -0.29 -3.32
CA ASP A 36 -24.86 -0.34 -3.69
C ASP A 36 -25.05 -0.58 -5.20
N LYS A 37 -24.18 -0.02 -6.04
CA LYS A 37 -24.24 -0.20 -7.51
C LYS A 37 -23.65 -1.53 -7.99
N ILE A 38 -22.54 -1.98 -7.42
CA ILE A 38 -21.91 -3.26 -7.76
C ILE A 38 -22.72 -4.43 -7.18
N GLY A 39 -23.42 -4.18 -6.08
CA GLY A 39 -24.23 -5.12 -5.33
C GLY A 39 -23.38 -6.01 -4.42
N VAL A 40 -23.90 -6.30 -3.23
CA VAL A 40 -23.33 -7.24 -2.24
C VAL A 40 -23.19 -8.66 -2.80
N ARG A 41 -23.78 -8.95 -3.96
CA ARG A 41 -23.62 -10.23 -4.65
C ARG A 41 -22.22 -10.41 -5.27
N ASN A 42 -21.49 -9.32 -5.50
CA ASN A 42 -20.13 -9.30 -6.06
C ASN A 42 -19.07 -8.91 -5.00
N SER A 43 -19.18 -9.43 -3.78
CA SER A 43 -18.35 -9.03 -2.64
C SER A 43 -16.83 -9.12 -2.91
N TYR A 44 -16.35 -10.07 -3.70
CA TYR A 44 -14.92 -10.17 -4.03
C TYR A 44 -14.44 -8.99 -4.89
N LEU A 45 -15.24 -8.52 -5.84
CA LEU A 45 -14.90 -7.34 -6.64
C LEU A 45 -14.87 -6.09 -5.78
N LEU A 46 -15.85 -5.95 -4.89
CA LEU A 46 -15.91 -4.85 -3.94
C LEU A 46 -14.66 -4.83 -3.05
N VAL A 47 -14.26 -5.98 -2.52
CA VAL A 47 -13.04 -6.14 -1.72
C VAL A 47 -11.82 -5.72 -2.52
N ILE A 48 -11.69 -6.13 -3.77
CA ILE A 48 -10.59 -5.72 -4.66
C ILE A 48 -10.54 -4.20 -4.77
N PHE A 49 -11.67 -3.54 -5.07
CA PHE A 49 -11.68 -2.08 -5.21
C PHE A 49 -11.35 -1.37 -3.91
N VAL A 50 -11.97 -1.77 -2.79
CA VAL A 50 -11.74 -1.13 -1.50
C VAL A 50 -10.32 -1.36 -1.01
N SER A 51 -9.75 -2.57 -1.18
CA SER A 51 -8.39 -2.86 -0.75
C SER A 51 -7.34 -2.16 -1.61
N PHE A 52 -7.60 -1.99 -2.90
CA PHE A 52 -6.72 -1.21 -3.78
C PHE A 52 -6.56 0.22 -3.26
N PHE A 53 -7.65 0.83 -2.79
CA PHE A 53 -7.65 2.19 -2.24
C PHE A 53 -7.28 2.28 -0.76
N GLY A 54 -7.55 1.22 0.01
CA GLY A 54 -7.21 1.11 1.42
C GLY A 54 -5.70 1.18 1.69
N GLY A 55 -4.87 0.86 0.70
CA GLY A 55 -3.41 0.99 0.74
C GLY A 55 -2.86 2.39 0.51
N PHE A 56 -3.66 3.33 -0.02
CA PHE A 56 -3.19 4.70 -0.32
C PHE A 56 -3.38 5.70 0.83
N SER A 57 -4.06 5.31 1.91
CA SER A 57 -4.35 6.21 3.01
C SER A 57 -4.55 5.50 4.33
N SER A 58 -3.83 5.99 5.35
CA SER A 58 -4.03 5.71 6.78
C SER A 58 -5.48 5.72 7.26
N GLY A 59 -6.36 6.54 6.67
CA GLY A 59 -7.79 6.53 6.97
C GLY A 59 -8.56 5.38 6.30
N GLY A 60 -8.12 4.94 5.13
CA GLY A 60 -8.71 3.84 4.38
C GLY A 60 -8.44 2.46 5.00
N SER A 61 -7.34 2.33 5.77
CA SER A 61 -6.96 1.06 6.40
C SER A 61 -8.01 0.55 7.39
N VAL A 62 -8.64 1.42 8.18
CA VAL A 62 -9.69 1.04 9.15
C VAL A 62 -10.95 0.53 8.44
N THR A 63 -11.38 1.24 7.40
CA THR A 63 -12.53 0.85 6.58
C THR A 63 -12.27 -0.47 5.87
N PHE A 64 -11.07 -0.65 5.33
CA PHE A 64 -10.64 -1.89 4.70
C PHE A 64 -10.66 -3.08 5.66
N ILE A 65 -10.05 -2.94 6.84
CA ILE A 65 -10.02 -4.02 7.85
C ILE A 65 -11.44 -4.41 8.26
N SER A 66 -12.30 -3.41 8.52
CA SER A 66 -13.70 -3.63 8.93
C SER A 66 -14.50 -4.36 7.85
N LEU A 67 -14.34 -3.97 6.60
CA LEU A 67 -14.97 -4.61 5.45
C LEU A 67 -14.53 -6.08 5.31
N LEU A 68 -13.21 -6.32 5.39
CA LEU A 68 -12.64 -7.64 5.25
C LEU A 68 -13.11 -8.58 6.38
N ALA A 69 -13.13 -8.08 7.60
CA ALA A 69 -13.63 -8.81 8.77
C ALA A 69 -15.13 -9.13 8.64
N THR A 70 -15.94 -8.15 8.22
CA THR A 70 -17.40 -8.32 8.04
C THR A 70 -17.70 -9.39 6.99
N PHE A 71 -17.00 -9.39 5.87
CA PHE A 71 -17.21 -10.41 4.82
C PHE A 71 -16.74 -11.80 5.23
N ALA A 72 -15.62 -11.90 5.95
CA ALA A 72 -15.16 -13.16 6.51
C ALA A 72 -16.17 -13.72 7.52
N ALA A 73 -16.68 -12.88 8.43
CA ALA A 73 -17.70 -13.26 9.41
C ALA A 73 -19.06 -13.59 8.75
N GLY A 74 -19.37 -12.94 7.62
CA GLY A 74 -20.54 -13.22 6.78
C GLY A 74 -20.47 -14.53 6.00
N GLY A 75 -19.42 -15.34 6.20
CA GLY A 75 -19.30 -16.69 5.63
C GLY A 75 -18.65 -16.74 4.25
N MET A 76 -18.03 -15.64 3.78
CA MET A 76 -17.22 -15.71 2.56
C MET A 76 -16.00 -16.60 2.75
N ASN A 77 -15.54 -17.24 1.67
CA ASN A 77 -14.37 -18.10 1.73
C ASN A 77 -13.13 -17.28 2.15
N PRO A 78 -12.53 -17.59 3.31
CA PRO A 78 -11.41 -16.81 3.85
C PRO A 78 -10.20 -16.76 2.92
N PHE A 79 -9.93 -17.84 2.19
CA PHE A 79 -8.78 -17.94 1.31
C PHE A 79 -8.90 -17.04 0.07
N TYR A 80 -10.04 -17.08 -0.60
CA TYR A 80 -10.28 -16.22 -1.78
C TYR A 80 -10.36 -14.75 -1.39
N LEU A 81 -10.93 -14.46 -0.23
CA LEU A 81 -11.05 -13.10 0.28
C LEU A 81 -9.65 -12.51 0.58
N ALA A 82 -8.78 -13.29 1.24
CA ALA A 82 -7.42 -12.90 1.53
C ALA A 82 -6.57 -12.68 0.28
N LEU A 83 -6.67 -13.55 -0.73
CA LEU A 83 -5.94 -13.39 -1.98
C LEU A 83 -6.42 -12.18 -2.78
N ALA A 84 -7.74 -12.01 -2.90
CA ALA A 84 -8.33 -10.88 -3.63
C ALA A 84 -7.93 -9.55 -3.00
N ALA A 85 -8.08 -9.44 -1.68
CA ALA A 85 -7.69 -8.26 -0.93
C ALA A 85 -6.18 -8.00 -0.95
N GLY A 86 -5.38 -9.02 -0.62
CA GLY A 86 -3.93 -8.90 -0.47
C GLY A 86 -3.22 -8.56 -1.77
N ILE A 87 -3.61 -9.19 -2.89
CA ILE A 87 -3.04 -8.87 -4.21
C ILE A 87 -3.40 -7.43 -4.59
N SER A 88 -4.66 -7.05 -4.41
CA SER A 88 -5.13 -5.73 -4.80
C SER A 88 -4.51 -4.62 -3.94
N LEU A 89 -4.38 -4.85 -2.62
CA LEU A 89 -3.66 -3.97 -1.70
C LEU A 89 -2.20 -3.82 -2.12
N ALA A 90 -1.51 -4.93 -2.40
CA ALA A 90 -0.13 -4.90 -2.88
C ALA A 90 0.06 -4.11 -4.17
N VAL A 91 -0.91 -4.17 -5.10
CA VAL A 91 -0.84 -3.37 -6.33
C VAL A 91 -0.91 -1.87 -6.00
N GLY A 92 -1.80 -1.46 -5.09
CA GLY A 92 -1.88 -0.09 -4.61
C GLY A 92 -0.57 0.39 -3.97
N ASP A 93 -0.05 -0.40 -3.05
CA ASP A 93 1.20 -0.10 -2.31
C ASP A 93 2.42 -0.03 -3.25
N ILE A 94 2.49 -0.90 -4.26
CA ILE A 94 3.54 -0.86 -5.29
C ILE A 94 3.45 0.43 -6.12
N ILE A 95 2.24 0.86 -6.50
CA ILE A 95 2.04 2.11 -7.24
C ILE A 95 2.51 3.29 -6.37
N MET A 96 2.15 3.30 -5.09
CA MET A 96 2.55 4.34 -4.16
C MET A 96 4.08 4.37 -3.95
N PHE A 97 4.71 3.21 -3.74
CA PHE A 97 6.16 3.11 -3.64
C PHE A 97 6.83 3.68 -4.89
N TYR A 98 6.36 3.26 -6.07
CA TYR A 98 6.91 3.71 -7.34
C TYR A 98 6.75 5.23 -7.53
N ALA A 99 5.58 5.79 -7.18
CA ALA A 99 5.34 7.23 -7.22
C ALA A 99 6.27 7.98 -6.26
N GLY A 100 6.45 7.48 -5.03
CA GLY A 100 7.39 8.01 -4.04
C GLY A 100 8.84 8.01 -4.55
N SER A 101 9.28 6.90 -5.15
CA SER A 101 10.64 6.80 -5.73
C SER A 101 10.82 7.78 -6.88
N LYS A 102 9.80 7.98 -7.73
CA LYS A 102 9.87 8.99 -8.80
C LYS A 102 9.87 10.42 -8.26
N GLY A 103 9.15 10.68 -7.17
CA GLY A 103 9.23 11.95 -6.46
C GLY A 103 10.62 12.22 -5.90
N ARG A 104 11.28 11.20 -5.33
CA ARG A 104 12.64 11.30 -4.79
C ARG A 104 13.66 11.76 -5.84
N GLU A 105 13.54 11.29 -7.08
CA GLU A 105 14.40 11.70 -8.20
C GLU A 105 14.30 13.19 -8.58
N LEU A 106 13.27 13.89 -8.10
CA LEU A 106 13.05 15.32 -8.35
C LEU A 106 13.63 16.22 -7.24
N ILE A 107 13.97 15.65 -6.08
CA ILE A 107 14.56 16.38 -4.96
C ILE A 107 16.03 16.69 -5.26
N ILE A 108 16.43 17.95 -5.06
CA ILE A 108 17.80 18.43 -5.31
C ILE A 108 18.30 19.32 -4.16
N GLY A 109 19.62 19.40 -3.97
CA GLY A 109 20.25 20.37 -3.07
C GLY A 109 20.36 19.92 -1.61
N LYS A 110 20.01 20.79 -0.65
CA LYS A 110 20.23 20.52 0.79
C LYS A 110 19.40 19.35 1.32
N TRP A 111 18.18 19.15 0.80
CA TRP A 111 17.28 18.08 1.20
C TRP A 111 17.75 16.72 0.67
N ASP A 112 18.21 16.69 -0.58
CA ASP A 112 18.84 15.53 -1.23
C ASP A 112 20.00 14.99 -0.36
N ASN A 113 20.94 15.87 0.00
CA ASN A 113 22.06 15.53 0.87
C ASN A 113 21.67 15.04 2.27
N LYS A 114 20.56 15.55 2.85
CA LYS A 114 20.08 15.09 4.15
C LYS A 114 19.50 13.67 4.05
N ILE A 115 18.68 13.42 3.03
CA ILE A 115 18.08 12.11 2.79
C ILE A 115 19.17 11.09 2.50
N ASP A 116 20.17 11.43 1.67
CA ASP A 116 21.29 10.53 1.37
C ASP A 116 22.14 10.21 2.59
N LYS A 117 22.34 11.14 3.52
CA LYS A 117 23.01 10.85 4.79
C LYS A 117 22.25 9.80 5.60
N ILE A 118 20.92 9.92 5.68
CA ILE A 118 20.06 8.96 6.39
C ILE A 118 20.08 7.61 5.67
N ALA A 119 19.88 7.61 4.35
CA ALA A 119 19.92 6.41 3.51
C ALA A 119 21.24 5.66 3.69
N ASN A 120 22.37 6.36 3.61
CA ASN A 120 23.69 5.77 3.82
C ASN A 120 23.89 5.25 5.25
N ALA A 121 23.43 5.98 6.27
CA ALA A 121 23.54 5.53 7.67
C ALA A 121 22.80 4.22 7.93
N ILE A 122 21.66 4.02 7.27
CA ILE A 122 20.85 2.81 7.36
C ILE A 122 21.45 1.71 6.47
N MET A 123 21.66 1.97 5.19
CA MET A 123 22.02 0.93 4.20
C MET A 123 23.48 0.47 4.25
N LYS A 124 24.40 1.26 4.83
CA LYS A 124 25.83 0.90 4.91
C LYS A 124 26.11 -0.21 5.93
N ARG A 125 25.20 -0.48 6.87
CA ARG A 125 25.41 -1.51 7.89
C ARG A 125 25.02 -2.89 7.34
N GLU A 126 25.91 -3.88 7.41
CA GLU A 126 25.64 -5.23 6.87
C GLU A 126 24.39 -5.88 7.49
N TRP A 127 24.13 -5.65 8.79
CA TRP A 127 22.93 -6.17 9.45
C TRP A 127 21.64 -5.56 8.91
N SER A 128 21.65 -4.31 8.42
CA SER A 128 20.45 -3.64 7.91
C SER A 128 19.96 -4.25 6.60
N LYS A 129 20.86 -4.82 5.80
CA LYS A 129 20.51 -5.53 4.55
C LYS A 129 19.53 -6.68 4.78
N LYS A 130 19.57 -7.30 5.96
CA LYS A 130 18.65 -8.36 6.39
C LYS A 130 17.55 -7.85 7.31
N ALA A 131 17.87 -6.93 8.21
CA ALA A 131 16.89 -6.42 9.17
C ALA A 131 15.81 -5.54 8.53
N VAL A 132 16.17 -4.66 7.58
CA VAL A 132 15.19 -3.80 6.89
C VAL A 132 14.10 -4.60 6.17
N PRO A 133 14.41 -5.58 5.30
CA PRO A 133 13.35 -6.34 4.63
C PRO A 133 12.53 -7.18 5.62
N PHE A 134 13.16 -7.70 6.67
CA PHE A 134 12.46 -8.47 7.70
C PHE A 134 11.48 -7.60 8.51
N LEU A 135 11.94 -6.45 9.00
CA LEU A 135 11.11 -5.51 9.75
C LEU A 135 10.02 -4.90 8.87
N ALA A 136 10.33 -4.61 7.60
CA ALA A 136 9.34 -4.12 6.65
C ALA A 136 8.25 -5.17 6.40
N TYR A 137 8.61 -6.44 6.22
CA TYR A 137 7.63 -7.53 6.12
C TYR A 137 6.79 -7.68 7.39
N LEU A 138 7.42 -7.63 8.57
CA LEU A 138 6.67 -7.70 9.82
C LEU A 138 5.69 -6.53 9.99
N TYR A 139 6.12 -5.32 9.62
CA TYR A 139 5.26 -4.15 9.65
C TYR A 139 4.09 -4.30 8.69
N VAL A 140 4.35 -4.53 7.41
CA VAL A 140 3.30 -4.64 6.36
C VAL A 140 2.36 -5.82 6.63
N GLY A 141 2.91 -6.96 7.08
CA GLY A 141 2.16 -8.20 7.23
C GLY A 141 1.36 -8.34 8.52
N PHE A 142 1.77 -7.66 9.60
CA PHE A 142 1.18 -7.90 10.93
C PHE A 142 0.81 -6.63 11.69
N ALA A 143 1.38 -5.47 11.35
CA ALA A 143 0.99 -4.24 12.02
C ALA A 143 -0.32 -3.73 11.43
N PRO A 144 -1.37 -3.46 12.24
CA PRO A 144 -2.58 -2.78 11.79
C PRO A 144 -2.33 -1.27 11.67
N LEU A 145 -1.20 -0.90 11.06
CA LEU A 145 -0.74 0.46 10.90
C LEU A 145 -0.71 0.82 9.41
N PRO A 146 -0.86 2.10 9.06
CA PRO A 146 -0.76 2.55 7.68
C PRO A 146 0.59 2.18 7.06
N ASN A 147 0.56 1.48 5.92
CA ASN A 147 1.74 1.13 5.14
C ASN A 147 2.39 2.36 4.49
N ASP A 148 1.59 3.41 4.20
CA ASP A 148 2.00 4.66 3.56
C ASP A 148 3.31 5.22 4.10
N ILE A 149 3.44 5.28 5.43
CA ILE A 149 4.58 5.90 6.12
C ILE A 149 5.85 5.13 5.81
N LEU A 150 5.79 3.79 5.94
CA LEU A 150 6.92 2.92 5.68
C LEU A 150 7.28 2.93 4.19
N ILE A 151 6.27 2.84 3.32
CA ILE A 151 6.44 2.83 1.87
C ILE A 151 7.11 4.11 1.40
N LEU A 152 6.59 5.28 1.79
CA LEU A 152 7.16 6.57 1.42
C LEU A 152 8.56 6.77 2.00
N PHE A 153 8.80 6.31 3.24
CA PHE A 153 10.12 6.36 3.84
C PHE A 153 11.14 5.52 3.03
N LEU A 154 10.80 4.26 2.74
CA LEU A 154 11.67 3.36 1.96
C LEU A 154 11.86 3.87 0.53
N ALA A 155 10.83 4.49 -0.06
CA ALA A 155 10.92 5.11 -1.37
C ALA A 155 11.84 6.33 -1.38
N ALA A 156 11.80 7.15 -0.32
CA ALA A 156 12.65 8.33 -0.17
C ALA A 156 14.13 7.97 -0.02
N ILE A 157 14.46 6.86 0.66
CA ILE A 157 15.85 6.38 0.77
C ILE A 157 16.30 5.52 -0.43
N GLU A 158 15.53 5.48 -1.51
CA GLU A 158 15.81 4.70 -2.72
C GLU A 158 16.02 3.20 -2.46
N TYR A 159 15.19 2.61 -1.60
CA TYR A 159 15.26 1.18 -1.31
C TYR A 159 15.05 0.34 -2.59
N PRO A 160 15.73 -0.82 -2.76
CA PRO A 160 15.64 -1.60 -3.99
C PRO A 160 14.22 -2.07 -4.33
N HIS A 161 13.69 -1.59 -5.47
CA HIS A 161 12.34 -1.91 -5.97
C HIS A 161 11.99 -3.41 -5.91
N LYS A 162 12.87 -4.28 -6.42
CA LYS A 162 12.61 -5.73 -6.47
C LYS A 162 12.35 -6.33 -5.07
N LYS A 163 13.11 -5.88 -4.06
CA LYS A 163 12.94 -6.34 -2.68
C LYS A 163 11.63 -5.81 -2.11
N MET A 164 11.35 -4.53 -2.34
CA MET A 164 10.11 -3.92 -1.87
C MET A 164 8.87 -4.60 -2.45
N TYR A 165 8.85 -4.90 -3.76
CA TYR A 165 7.69 -5.54 -4.39
C TYR A 165 7.41 -6.92 -3.79
N ILE A 166 8.44 -7.70 -3.49
CA ILE A 166 8.28 -8.99 -2.82
C ILE A 166 7.74 -8.80 -1.40
N ILE A 167 8.26 -7.82 -0.65
CA ILE A 167 7.81 -7.53 0.72
C ILE A 167 6.34 -7.11 0.73
N LEU A 168 5.93 -6.24 -0.19
CA LEU A 168 4.54 -5.77 -0.30
C LEU A 168 3.60 -6.92 -0.66
N ILE A 169 3.89 -7.66 -1.74
CA ILE A 169 3.06 -8.80 -2.14
C ILE A 169 2.90 -9.82 -1.02
N LEU A 170 4.00 -10.24 -0.39
CA LEU A 170 3.94 -11.23 0.68
C LEU A 170 3.31 -10.64 1.94
N GLY A 171 3.66 -9.41 2.31
CA GLY A 171 3.16 -8.71 3.48
C GLY A 171 1.65 -8.50 3.39
N ASP A 172 1.15 -7.90 2.32
CA ASP A 172 -0.26 -7.57 2.15
C ASP A 172 -1.15 -8.80 2.06
N ILE A 173 -0.67 -9.88 1.41
CA ILE A 173 -1.35 -11.18 1.44
C ILE A 173 -1.35 -11.77 2.86
N THR A 174 -0.24 -11.64 3.60
CA THR A 174 -0.14 -12.10 5.00
C THR A 174 -1.10 -11.32 5.88
N PHE A 175 -1.18 -10.01 5.72
CA PHE A 175 -2.06 -9.12 6.46
C PHE A 175 -3.52 -9.46 6.18
N ALA A 176 -3.91 -9.50 4.91
CA ALA A 176 -5.27 -9.87 4.50
C ALA A 176 -5.67 -11.26 5.00
N SER A 177 -4.75 -12.23 4.93
CA SER A 177 -4.97 -13.58 5.47
C SER A 177 -5.16 -13.58 6.98
N THR A 178 -4.35 -12.81 7.71
CA THR A 178 -4.42 -12.70 9.17
C THR A 178 -5.77 -12.15 9.60
N ILE A 179 -6.18 -11.01 9.04
CA ILE A 179 -7.48 -10.38 9.34
C ILE A 179 -8.63 -11.34 9.01
N THR A 180 -8.60 -11.92 7.82
CA THR A 180 -9.68 -12.77 7.31
C THR A 180 -9.82 -14.07 8.11
N LEU A 181 -8.71 -14.72 8.48
CA LEU A 181 -8.74 -15.95 9.27
C LEU A 181 -9.13 -15.70 10.73
N LEU A 182 -8.70 -14.58 11.32
CA LEU A 182 -9.09 -14.21 12.68
C LEU A 182 -10.59 -13.92 12.75
N ALA A 183 -11.10 -13.12 11.81
CA ALA A 183 -12.52 -12.82 11.69
C ALA A 183 -13.37 -14.09 11.46
N ALA A 184 -12.93 -14.99 10.58
CA ALA A 184 -13.62 -16.26 10.32
C ALA A 184 -13.67 -17.19 11.56
N LYS A 185 -12.71 -17.07 12.49
CA LYS A 185 -12.70 -17.83 13.75
C LYS A 185 -13.48 -17.15 14.88
N GLY A 186 -14.12 -16.01 14.63
CA GLY A 186 -14.83 -15.25 15.66
C GLY A 186 -13.91 -14.56 16.67
N LEU A 187 -12.61 -14.54 16.43
CA LEU A 187 -11.67 -13.70 17.19
C LEU A 187 -11.79 -12.28 16.61
N MET A 188 -12.79 -11.54 17.07
CA MET A 188 -12.88 -10.10 16.81
C MET A 188 -11.69 -9.42 17.47
N LEU A 189 -10.69 -9.05 16.66
CA LEU A 189 -9.89 -7.89 17.01
C LEU A 189 -10.80 -6.70 16.73
N PHE A 190 -11.16 -6.00 17.81
CA PHE A 190 -11.96 -4.77 17.90
C PHE A 190 -13.48 -4.96 18.01
#